data_AF-A0A7X6DP96-F1
#
_entry.id   AF-A0A7X6DP96-F1
#
_cell.length_a   1.000
_cell.length_b   1.000
_cell.length_c   1.000
_cell.angle_alpha   90.00
_cell.angle_beta   90.00
_cell.angle_gamma   90.00
#
_symmetry.space_group_name_H-M   'P 1'
#
loop_
_entity.id
_entity.type
_entity.pdbx_description
1 polymer ?
#
loop_
_entity_poly.entity_id
_entity_poly.type
_entity_poly.pdbx_seq_one_letter_code
_entity_poly.pdbx_strand_id
1 'polypeptide(L)'
;MRFDDEVEKVGFFTTRWIDSFSLEDAKRQAIELIKSELQDLVLNKHSDPPKIIVESVSVVDPSERNPSQGGGFTWYGEDEQDERGNA
;
A
#
# COMPACT_ATOMS: atom_id res chain seq x y z
N MET A 1 10.27 4.43 -8.08
CA MET A 1 9.60 5.76 -8.20
C MET A 1 10.68 6.79 -8.52
N ARG A 2 10.37 8.04 -8.93
CA ARG A 2 11.39 9.09 -9.04
C ARG A 2 11.43 9.91 -7.76
N PHE A 3 12.57 9.89 -7.08
CA PHE A 3 12.91 10.80 -5.98
C PHE A 3 14.16 11.55 -6.42
N ASP A 4 14.16 12.89 -6.34
CA ASP A 4 15.32 13.74 -6.67
C ASP A 4 16.04 13.42 -8.01
N ASP A 5 15.27 13.19 -9.07
CA ASP A 5 15.72 12.83 -10.43
C ASP A 5 16.39 11.44 -10.60
N GLU A 6 16.47 10.62 -9.55
CA GLU A 6 16.95 9.23 -9.62
C GLU A 6 15.80 8.21 -9.52
N VAL A 7 15.95 7.09 -10.23
CA VAL A 7 15.00 5.97 -10.15
C VAL A 7 15.45 5.05 -9.03
N GLU A 8 14.69 5.08 -7.94
CA GLU A 8 14.98 4.28 -6.75
C GLU A 8 13.90 3.23 -6.49
N LYS A 9 14.34 2.13 -5.87
CA LYS A 9 13.46 1.13 -5.28
C LYS A 9 13.11 1.58 -3.85
N VAL A 10 11.82 1.67 -3.59
CA VAL A 10 11.28 2.21 -2.34
C VAL A 10 10.22 1.27 -1.80
N GLY A 11 10.02 1.31 -0.50
CA GLY A 11 8.85 0.72 0.15
C GLY A 11 7.68 1.70 0.21
N PHE A 12 6.51 1.19 0.57
CA PHE A 12 5.34 2.04 0.82
C PHE A 12 4.42 1.47 1.90
N PHE A 13 3.77 2.36 2.62
CA PHE A 13 2.61 2.06 3.45
C PHE A 13 1.37 2.69 2.84
N THR A 14 0.26 1.97 2.93
CA THR A 14 -1.02 2.47 2.47
C THR A 14 -2.17 1.82 3.22
N THR A 15 -3.31 2.50 3.28
CA THR A 15 -4.53 2.00 3.90
C THR A 15 -5.69 2.18 2.93
N ARG A 16 -6.57 1.18 2.86
CA ARG A 16 -7.77 1.21 2.01
C ARG A 16 -8.99 0.86 2.85
N TRP A 17 -10.06 1.63 2.64
CA TRP A 17 -11.39 1.34 3.15
C TRP A 17 -12.14 0.56 2.08
N ILE A 18 -12.52 -0.68 2.39
CA ILE A 18 -13.20 -1.59 1.47
C ILE A 18 -14.51 -2.04 2.10
N ASP A 19 -15.60 -1.83 1.36
CA ASP A 19 -16.90 -2.41 1.72
C ASP A 19 -16.95 -3.85 1.19
N SER A 20 -17.15 -4.82 2.08
CA SER A 20 -17.09 -6.24 1.74
C SER A 20 -17.94 -7.11 2.66
N PHE A 21 -18.38 -8.25 2.13
CA PHE A 21 -19.16 -9.24 2.87
C PHE A 21 -18.30 -10.20 3.71
N SER A 22 -16.97 -10.19 3.53
CA SER A 22 -16.04 -11.02 4.32
C SER A 22 -14.62 -10.43 4.34
N LEU A 23 -13.82 -10.82 5.34
CA LEU A 23 -12.42 -10.39 5.45
C LEU A 23 -11.56 -10.84 4.27
N GLU A 24 -11.74 -12.07 3.80
CA GLU A 24 -10.96 -12.60 2.67
C GLU A 24 -11.28 -11.86 1.37
N ASP A 25 -12.56 -11.55 1.15
CA ASP A 25 -12.97 -10.75 0.01
C ASP A 25 -12.47 -9.30 0.13
N ALA A 26 -12.46 -8.73 1.34
CA ALA A 26 -11.94 -7.39 1.59
C ALA A 26 -10.45 -7.28 1.26
N LYS A 27 -9.64 -8.25 1.71
CA LYS A 27 -8.21 -8.32 1.40
C LYS A 27 -7.95 -8.42 -0.09
N ARG A 28 -8.68 -9.31 -0.78
CA ARG A 28 -8.55 -9.50 -2.23
C ARG A 28 -8.87 -8.21 -2.98
N GLN A 29 -9.99 -7.56 -2.63
CA GLN A 29 -10.38 -6.28 -3.21
C GLN A 29 -9.33 -5.18 -2.96
N ALA A 30 -8.79 -5.10 -1.73
CA ALA A 30 -7.74 -4.14 -1.39
C ALA A 30 -6.47 -4.35 -2.23
N ILE A 31 -6.01 -5.60 -2.38
CA ILE A 31 -4.81 -5.93 -3.15
C ILE A 31 -5.00 -5.58 -4.63
N GLU A 32 -6.13 -5.94 -5.22
CA GLU A 32 -6.40 -5.64 -6.64
C GLU A 32 -6.51 -4.13 -6.88
N LEU A 33 -7.15 -3.39 -5.97
CA LEU A 33 -7.23 -1.93 -6.03
C LEU A 33 -5.83 -1.29 -6.00
N ILE A 34 -5.01 -1.65 -5.00
CA ILE A 34 -3.65 -1.13 -4.85
C ILE A 34 -2.79 -1.51 -6.05
N LYS A 35 -2.91 -2.75 -6.54
CA LYS A 35 -2.16 -3.22 -7.72
C LYS A 35 -2.50 -2.39 -8.96
N SER A 36 -3.78 -2.07 -9.17
CA SER A 36 -4.20 -1.19 -10.26
C SER A 36 -3.64 0.21 -10.12
N GLU A 37 -3.63 0.78 -8.91
CA GLU A 37 -3.08 2.12 -8.66
C GLU A 37 -1.56 2.15 -8.86
N LEU A 38 -0.85 1.10 -8.44
CA LEU A 38 0.60 1.02 -8.58
C LEU A 38 1.04 0.90 -10.05
N GLN A 39 0.24 0.30 -10.93
CA GLN A 39 0.61 0.13 -12.35
C GLN A 39 0.99 1.46 -13.02
N ASP A 40 0.32 2.55 -12.65
CA ASP A 40 0.56 3.88 -13.21
C ASP A 40 1.56 4.71 -12.39
N LEU A 41 1.89 4.29 -11.16
CA LEU A 41 2.71 5.05 -10.21
C LEU A 41 4.16 4.57 -10.12
N VAL A 42 4.44 3.30 -10.41
CA VAL A 42 5.77 2.71 -10.25
C VAL A 42 6.43 2.36 -11.59
N LEU A 43 7.76 2.35 -11.59
CA LEU A 43 8.58 2.07 -12.78
C LEU A 43 9.08 0.62 -12.81
N ASN A 44 8.47 -0.25 -12.01
CA ASN A 44 8.83 -1.66 -11.92
C ASN A 44 8.65 -2.37 -13.27
N LYS A 45 9.63 -3.21 -13.63
CA LYS A 45 9.52 -4.09 -14.80
C LYS A 45 8.61 -5.28 -14.47
N HIS A 46 8.00 -5.88 -15.48
CA HIS A 46 7.22 -7.12 -15.31
C HIS A 46 8.01 -8.27 -14.67
N SER A 47 9.33 -8.29 -14.82
CA SER A 47 10.21 -9.29 -14.20
C SER A 47 10.44 -9.06 -12.70
N ASP A 48 10.11 -7.88 -12.18
CA ASP A 48 10.26 -7.52 -10.76
C ASP A 48 9.04 -6.68 -10.30
N PRO A 49 7.85 -7.32 -10.17
CA PRO A 49 6.63 -6.61 -9.81
C PRO A 49 6.69 -6.11 -8.35
N PRO A 50 5.93 -5.06 -8.02
CA PRO A 50 5.81 -4.61 -6.64
C PRO A 50 5.24 -5.72 -5.75
N LYS A 51 5.76 -5.83 -4.53
CA LYS A 51 5.27 -6.76 -3.51
C LYS A 51 4.28 -6.02 -2.61
N ILE A 52 3.11 -6.63 -2.38
CA ILE A 52 2.07 -6.11 -1.49
C ILE A 52 1.90 -7.11 -0.35
N ILE A 53 2.06 -6.66 0.88
CA ILE A 53 1.87 -7.48 2.09
C ILE A 53 0.79 -6.79 2.93
N VAL A 54 -0.25 -7.53 3.30
CA VAL A 54 -1.29 -7.02 4.20
C VAL A 54 -0.82 -7.24 5.63
N GLU A 55 -0.41 -6.18 6.30
CA GLU A 55 0.05 -6.25 7.69
C GLU A 55 -1.10 -6.34 8.70
N SER A 56 -2.20 -5.65 8.43
CA SER A 56 -3.34 -5.57 9.34
C SER A 56 -4.66 -5.40 8.59
N VAL A 57 -5.73 -5.95 9.17
CA VAL A 57 -7.10 -5.77 8.71
C VAL A 57 -7.99 -5.54 9.93
N SER A 58 -8.73 -4.44 9.92
CA SER A 58 -9.67 -4.08 10.97
C SER A 58 -11.06 -3.87 10.38
N VAL A 59 -12.07 -4.46 11.01
CA VAL A 59 -13.47 -4.14 10.71
C VAL A 59 -13.86 -2.93 11.54
N VAL A 60 -14.43 -1.92 10.90
CA VAL A 60 -14.90 -0.69 11.55
C VAL A 60 -16.38 -0.49 11.31
N ASP A 61 -17.02 0.34 12.14
CA ASP A 61 -18.37 0.79 11.85
C ASP A 61 -18.34 1.79 10.66
N PRO A 62 -19.33 1.76 9.74
CA PRO A 62 -19.39 2.70 8.63
C PRO A 62 -19.36 4.18 9.05
N SER A 63 -19.82 4.51 10.26
CA SER A 63 -19.80 5.87 10.80
C SER A 63 -18.39 6.35 11.20
N GLU A 64 -17.46 5.42 11.43
CA GLU A 64 -16.05 5.71 11.74
C GLU A 64 -15.21 5.92 10.48
N ARG A 65 -15.76 5.60 9.30
CA ARG A 65 -15.10 5.78 8.02
C ARG A 65 -14.91 7.27 7.76
N ASN A 66 -13.66 7.72 7.74
CA ASN A 66 -13.34 9.07 7.29
C ASN A 66 -13.17 9.10 5.76
N PRO A 67 -14.13 9.65 4.99
CA PRO A 67 -14.04 9.68 3.54
C PRO A 67 -12.91 10.58 3.02
N SER A 68 -12.33 11.46 3.86
CA SER A 68 -11.20 12.32 3.49
C SER A 68 -9.83 11.66 3.69
N GLN A 69 -9.75 10.51 4.37
CA GLN A 69 -8.54 9.68 4.37
C GLN A 69 -8.51 8.92 3.04
N GLY A 70 -8.11 9.63 1.99
CA GLY A 70 -8.00 9.11 0.63
C GLY A 70 -6.92 8.04 0.47
N GLY A 71 -6.88 7.42 -0.71
CA GLY A 71 -5.99 6.32 -1.10
C GLY A 71 -4.52 6.70 -1.31
N GLY A 72 -3.95 7.51 -0.41
CA GLY A 72 -2.57 7.96 -0.50
C GLY A 72 -1.55 6.85 -0.26
N PHE A 73 -0.32 7.10 -0.70
CA PHE A 73 0.84 6.25 -0.42
C PHE A 73 1.84 7.05 0.39
N THR A 74 2.33 6.45 1.47
CA THR A 74 3.49 6.96 2.22
C THR A 74 4.70 6.13 1.80
N TRP A 75 5.60 6.73 1.04
CA TRP A 75 6.81 6.08 0.53
C TRP A 75 7.96 6.21 1.53
N TYR A 76 8.86 5.22 1.56
CA TYR A 76 10.05 5.23 2.41
C TYR A 76 11.22 4.53 1.68
N GLY A 77 12.45 4.94 1.98
CA GLY A 77 13.66 4.32 1.42
C GLY A 77 13.87 2.91 1.96
N GLU A 78 14.47 1.99 1.19
CA GLU A 78 14.77 0.63 1.69
C GLU A 78 15.66 0.67 2.95
N ASP A 79 16.54 1.67 3.08
CA ASP A 79 17.43 1.85 4.23
C ASP A 79 16.70 2.30 5.52
N GLU A 80 15.52 2.91 5.43
CA GLU A 80 14.76 3.39 6.61
C GLU A 80 14.04 2.25 7.37
N GLN A 81 13.92 1.07 6.75
CA GLN A 81 13.22 -0.07 7.36
C GLN A 81 14.09 -0.82 8.38
N ASP A 82 15.42 -0.74 8.27
CA ASP A 82 16.36 -1.47 9.13
C ASP A 82 16.47 -0.85 10.55
N GLU A 83 16.17 0.45 10.68
CA GLU A 83 16.29 1.18 11.94
C GLU A 83 15.11 0.98 12.92
N ARG A 84 14.00 0.38 12.47
CA ARG A 84 12.81 0.11 13.32
C ARG A 84 12.67 -1.36 13.72
N GLY A 85 13.66 -2.20 13.36
CA GLY A 85 13.64 -3.66 13.54
C GLY A 85 14.37 -4.20 14.77
N ASN A 86 14.87 -3.37 15.69
CA ASN A 86 15.43 -3.82 16.98
C ASN A 86 15.42 -2.71 18.03
N ALA A 87 14.41 -2.73 18.90
CA ALA A 87 14.46 -2.16 20.24
C ALA A 87 13.51 -2.93 21.17
#